data_AF-A0A2V7Z7G6-F1
#
_entry.id   AF-A0A2V7Z7G6-F1
#
_cell.length_a   1.000
_cell.length_b   1.000
_cell.length_c   1.000
_cell.angle_alpha   90.00
_cell.angle_beta   90.00
_cell.angle_gamma   90.00
#
_symmetry.space_group_name_H-M   'P 1'
#
loop_
_entity.id
_entity.type
_entity.pdbx_description
1 polymer ?
#
loop_
_entity_poly.entity_id
_entity_poly.type
_entity_poly.pdbx_seq_one_letter_code
_entity_poly.pdbx_strand_id
1 'polypeptide(L)'
;MSTASRFSAVPLLLALSLALAGGGRAEDLLREPYPPRVKVVSPAPVDIPVGNSRIVASVEGYVAGDQLDVFVDGRKLGTVTQPPWQLSWQAGDALRAHDISVALRRAGREVASARVRTLSAGFSSKASADVVTVAPIVTDRHGRYVPGLTAKNFTVLDDGQPRKIETFDAADSPLSVVLVLDVSGSMLLKIDEARQAAHAFVDAVKPQDEVGLITFATTISGSIDFTRE
;
A
#
# COMPACT_ATOMS: atom_id res chain seq x y z
N MET A 1 -1.63 29.91 -41.33
CA MET A 1 -2.90 29.51 -40.67
C MET A 1 -3.36 28.22 -41.34
N SER A 2 -2.68 27.10 -41.11
CA SER A 2 -2.78 26.17 -39.96
C SER A 2 -4.06 25.31 -39.97
N THR A 3 -3.92 24.16 -40.63
CA THR A 3 -4.36 22.81 -40.23
C THR A 3 -5.84 22.54 -39.92
N ALA A 4 -6.53 21.97 -40.91
CA ALA A 4 -7.67 21.08 -40.73
C ALA A 4 -7.17 19.68 -40.31
N SER A 5 -7.77 19.07 -39.28
CA SER A 5 -7.45 17.71 -38.83
C SER A 5 -8.71 16.88 -38.53
N ARG A 6 -8.92 15.90 -39.43
CA ARG A 6 -9.20 14.47 -39.18
C ARG A 6 -10.48 14.09 -38.40
N PHE A 7 -11.50 13.71 -39.16
CA PHE A 7 -12.48 12.70 -38.75
C PHE A 7 -11.83 11.32 -38.85
N SER A 8 -11.75 10.58 -37.73
CA SER A 8 -11.31 9.18 -37.72
C SER A 8 -12.52 8.28 -37.99
N ALA A 9 -12.42 7.48 -39.04
CA ALA A 9 -13.40 6.47 -39.42
C ALA A 9 -13.42 5.31 -38.40
N VAL A 10 -14.61 4.91 -37.98
CA VAL A 10 -14.84 3.64 -37.27
C VAL A 10 -15.30 2.61 -38.32
N PRO A 11 -14.66 1.44 -38.45
CA PRO A 11 -15.07 0.47 -39.46
C PRO A 11 -16.36 -0.23 -39.03
N LEU A 12 -17.36 -0.15 -39.90
CA LEU A 12 -18.60 -0.93 -39.84
C LEU A 12 -18.30 -2.34 -40.37
N LEU A 13 -18.09 -3.31 -39.49
CA LEU A 13 -17.97 -4.72 -39.87
C LEU A 13 -19.37 -5.29 -40.13
N LEU A 14 -19.72 -5.35 -41.42
CA LEU A 14 -20.91 -6.01 -41.94
C LEU A 14 -20.63 -7.51 -42.02
N ALA A 15 -21.20 -8.32 -41.13
CA ALA A 15 -21.17 -9.78 -41.26
C ALA A 15 -22.41 -10.27 -42.01
N LEU A 16 -22.27 -10.41 -43.33
CA LEU A 16 -23.20 -11.13 -44.19
C LEU A 16 -22.98 -12.64 -43.99
N SER A 17 -24.01 -13.39 -43.60
CA SER A 17 -24.00 -14.85 -43.71
C SER A 17 -25.26 -15.31 -44.42
N LEU A 18 -25.05 -15.74 -45.66
CA LEU A 18 -26.02 -16.42 -46.52
C LEU A 18 -25.72 -17.92 -46.43
N ALA A 19 -26.70 -18.75 -46.06
CA ALA A 19 -26.60 -20.19 -46.21
C ALA A 19 -27.95 -20.79 -46.63
N LEU A 20 -27.87 -21.61 -47.66
CA LEU A 20 -28.93 -22.16 -48.50
C LEU A 20 -29.92 -23.07 -47.74
N ALA A 21 -31.15 -23.09 -48.25
CA ALA A 21 -32.18 -24.07 -47.91
C ALA A 21 -31.77 -25.49 -48.34
N GLY A 22 -31.80 -26.43 -47.40
CA GLY A 22 -31.67 -27.87 -47.64
C GLY A 22 -32.38 -28.61 -46.52
N GLY A 23 -33.43 -29.35 -46.87
CA GLY A 23 -34.35 -30.00 -45.93
C GLY A 23 -33.68 -31.07 -45.07
N GLY A 24 -33.79 -30.90 -43.76
CA GLY A 24 -33.57 -31.92 -42.75
C GLY A 24 -34.43 -31.58 -41.55
N ARG A 25 -35.49 -32.36 -41.31
CA ARG A 25 -36.22 -32.36 -40.04
C ARG A 25 -35.26 -32.84 -38.95
N ALA A 26 -34.94 -32.00 -37.98
CA ALA A 26 -34.49 -32.44 -36.66
C ALA A 26 -34.53 -31.24 -35.72
N GLU A 27 -34.98 -31.49 -34.51
CA GLU A 27 -35.29 -30.54 -33.45
C GLU A 27 -34.02 -29.95 -32.79
N ASP A 28 -32.98 -29.73 -33.58
CA ASP A 28 -31.62 -29.36 -33.17
C ASP A 28 -31.33 -27.84 -33.30
N LEU A 29 -32.40 -27.05 -33.49
CA LEU A 29 -32.34 -25.57 -33.54
C LEU A 29 -32.60 -24.90 -32.19
N LEU A 30 -32.71 -25.68 -31.11
CA LEU A 30 -32.55 -25.18 -29.75
C LEU A 30 -31.06 -24.87 -29.50
N ARG A 31 -30.46 -23.98 -30.29
CA ARG A 31 -29.24 -23.31 -29.86
C ARG A 31 -29.63 -22.54 -28.61
N GLU A 32 -29.31 -23.09 -27.44
CA GLU A 32 -29.14 -22.32 -26.22
C GLU A 32 -28.46 -21.00 -26.63
N PRO A 33 -29.13 -19.85 -26.44
CA PRO A 33 -28.56 -18.58 -26.87
C PRO A 33 -27.19 -18.48 -26.22
N TYR A 34 -26.17 -18.24 -27.05
CA TYR A 34 -24.79 -18.13 -26.59
C TYR A 34 -24.75 -17.33 -25.29
N PRO A 35 -24.12 -17.85 -24.21
CA PRO A 35 -24.23 -17.23 -22.90
C PRO A 35 -23.81 -15.77 -23.01
N PRO A 36 -24.67 -14.81 -22.60
CA PRO A 36 -24.37 -13.42 -22.80
C PRO A 36 -23.11 -13.03 -22.03
N ARG A 37 -22.30 -12.15 -22.61
CA ARG A 37 -21.10 -11.63 -21.95
C ARG A 37 -21.25 -10.15 -21.74
N VAL A 38 -20.94 -9.71 -20.52
CA VAL A 38 -20.99 -8.31 -20.13
C VAL A 38 -19.60 -7.89 -19.66
N LYS A 39 -19.17 -6.70 -20.06
CA LYS A 39 -17.97 -6.05 -19.54
C LYS A 39 -18.26 -4.58 -19.28
N VAL A 40 -17.77 -4.04 -18.17
CA VAL A 40 -17.69 -2.58 -18.00
C VAL A 40 -16.48 -2.10 -18.81
N VAL A 41 -16.74 -1.30 -19.84
CA VAL A 41 -15.71 -0.74 -20.73
C VAL A 41 -15.17 0.55 -20.16
N SER A 42 -16.05 1.38 -19.60
CA SER A 42 -15.68 2.63 -18.94
C SER A 42 -16.63 2.91 -17.79
N PRO A 43 -16.15 3.45 -16.67
CA PRO A 43 -14.73 3.61 -16.34
C PRO A 43 -14.02 2.26 -16.14
N ALA A 44 -12.76 2.20 -16.54
CA ALA A 44 -11.85 1.08 -16.34
C ALA A 44 -11.26 1.08 -14.90
N PRO A 45 -10.58 0.01 -14.46
CA PRO A 45 -10.01 -0.02 -13.10
C PRO A 45 -9.05 1.12 -12.81
N VAL A 46 -8.40 1.68 -13.84
CA VAL A 46 -7.41 2.76 -13.77
C VAL A 46 -8.01 4.16 -13.83
N ASP A 47 -9.30 4.29 -14.16
CA ASP A 47 -9.94 5.58 -14.27
C ASP A 47 -10.30 6.12 -12.89
N ILE A 48 -10.42 7.45 -12.77
CA ILE A 48 -10.91 8.15 -11.57
C ILE A 48 -12.09 9.01 -12.04
N PRO A 49 -13.34 8.51 -11.97
CA PRO A 49 -14.50 9.26 -12.46
C PRO A 49 -14.78 10.47 -11.56
N VAL A 50 -15.01 11.63 -12.18
CA VAL A 50 -15.28 12.90 -11.49
C VAL A 50 -16.41 13.64 -12.21
N GLY A 51 -17.22 14.38 -11.45
CA GLY A 51 -18.32 15.19 -11.97
C GLY A 51 -19.32 14.35 -12.78
N ASN A 52 -19.76 14.90 -13.92
CA ASN A 52 -20.63 14.18 -14.85
C ASN A 52 -19.82 13.18 -15.68
N SER A 53 -19.93 11.91 -15.33
CA SER A 53 -19.24 10.79 -15.96
C SER A 53 -20.21 9.88 -16.71
N ARG A 54 -19.70 8.96 -17.53
CA ARG A 54 -20.52 7.97 -18.26
C ARG A 54 -20.03 6.56 -17.97
N ILE A 55 -20.96 5.68 -17.63
CA ILE A 55 -20.72 4.24 -17.56
C ILE A 55 -21.06 3.67 -18.94
N VAL A 56 -20.14 2.89 -19.49
CA VAL A 56 -20.28 2.20 -20.78
C VAL A 56 -20.02 0.72 -20.56
N ALA A 57 -20.93 -0.12 -21.01
CA ALA A 57 -20.78 -1.57 -21.01
C ALA A 57 -20.72 -2.11 -22.44
N SER A 58 -19.99 -3.20 -22.63
CA SER A 58 -20.11 -4.06 -23.80
C SER A 58 -20.97 -5.26 -23.43
N VAL A 59 -21.99 -5.53 -24.22
CA VAL A 59 -22.88 -6.68 -24.05
C VAL A 59 -22.91 -7.46 -25.36
N GLU A 60 -22.43 -8.70 -25.33
CA GLU A 60 -22.48 -9.65 -26.44
C GLU A 60 -23.54 -10.72 -26.16
N GLY A 61 -24.25 -11.20 -27.20
CA GLY A 61 -25.27 -12.24 -27.05
C GLY A 61 -26.58 -11.77 -26.38
N TYR A 62 -26.85 -10.46 -26.39
CA TYR A 62 -28.13 -9.93 -25.92
C TYR A 62 -29.27 -10.28 -26.89
N VAL A 63 -30.48 -10.39 -26.35
CA VAL A 63 -31.72 -10.56 -27.14
C VAL A 63 -32.68 -9.41 -26.87
N ALA A 64 -33.68 -9.26 -27.74
CA ALA A 64 -34.72 -8.25 -27.54
C ALA A 64 -35.45 -8.48 -26.19
N GLY A 65 -35.61 -7.40 -25.42
CA GLY A 65 -36.20 -7.44 -24.08
C GLY A 65 -35.21 -7.65 -22.93
N ASP A 66 -33.92 -7.89 -23.23
CA ASP A 66 -32.89 -7.85 -22.19
C ASP A 66 -32.73 -6.43 -21.62
N GLN A 67 -32.46 -6.36 -20.32
CA GLN A 67 -32.31 -5.12 -19.58
C GLN A 67 -30.96 -5.11 -18.86
N LEU A 68 -30.18 -4.03 -18.99
CA LEU A 68 -28.92 -3.86 -18.27
C LEU A 68 -29.14 -2.93 -17.06
N ASP A 69 -29.13 -3.52 -15.87
CA ASP A 69 -29.16 -2.75 -14.63
C ASP A 69 -27.74 -2.25 -14.31
N VAL A 70 -27.62 -0.97 -14.03
CA VAL A 70 -26.33 -0.31 -13.73
C VAL A 70 -26.33 0.14 -12.26
N PHE A 71 -25.25 -0.19 -11.56
CA PHE A 71 -25.07 0.08 -10.13
C PHE A 71 -23.74 0.77 -9.87
N VAL A 72 -23.73 1.63 -8.85
CA VAL A 72 -22.54 2.27 -8.30
C VAL A 72 -22.61 2.18 -6.79
N ASP A 73 -21.54 1.68 -6.17
CA ASP A 73 -21.39 1.51 -4.72
C ASP A 73 -22.58 0.75 -4.12
N GLY A 74 -23.08 -0.25 -4.86
CA GLY A 74 -24.24 -1.06 -4.50
C GLY A 74 -25.61 -0.42 -4.77
N ARG A 75 -25.68 0.87 -5.15
CA ARG A 75 -26.93 1.56 -5.46
C ARG A 75 -27.25 1.47 -6.96
N LYS A 76 -28.47 1.03 -7.29
CA LYS A 76 -28.96 1.03 -8.68
C LYS A 76 -29.09 2.47 -9.18
N LEU A 77 -28.39 2.81 -10.27
CA LEU A 77 -28.50 4.09 -10.95
C LEU A 77 -29.65 4.10 -11.96
N GLY A 78 -29.86 2.99 -12.66
CA GLY A 78 -30.89 2.89 -13.69
C GLY A 78 -30.85 1.58 -14.43
N THR A 79 -31.72 1.48 -15.44
CA THR A 79 -31.83 0.35 -16.34
C THR A 79 -31.73 0.85 -17.77
N VAL A 80 -30.84 0.25 -18.55
CA VAL A 80 -30.71 0.50 -19.99
C VAL A 80 -31.36 -0.67 -20.71
N THR A 81 -32.24 -0.41 -21.68
CA THR A 81 -33.03 -1.46 -22.36
C THR A 81 -32.62 -1.71 -23.80
N GLN A 82 -31.70 -0.90 -24.33
CA GLN A 82 -31.23 -0.98 -25.72
C GLN A 82 -29.82 -0.41 -25.85
N PRO A 83 -29.03 -0.87 -26.84
CA PRO A 83 -27.75 -0.26 -27.15
C PRO A 83 -27.91 1.20 -27.67
N PRO A 84 -26.89 2.05 -27.51
CA PRO A 84 -25.62 1.78 -26.83
C PRO A 84 -25.82 1.60 -25.32
N TRP A 85 -25.17 0.59 -24.75
CA TRP A 85 -25.29 0.23 -23.33
C TRP A 85 -24.52 1.22 -22.45
N GLN A 86 -25.09 2.41 -22.29
CA GLN A 86 -24.45 3.51 -21.59
C GLN A 86 -25.43 4.26 -20.69
N LEU A 87 -24.91 4.79 -19.58
CA LEU A 87 -25.66 5.60 -18.63
C LEU A 87 -24.78 6.73 -18.11
N SER A 88 -25.29 7.97 -18.14
CA SER A 88 -24.60 9.10 -17.49
C SER A 88 -24.88 9.10 -15.99
N TRP A 89 -23.89 9.51 -15.20
CA TRP A 89 -23.99 9.57 -13.74
C TRP A 89 -23.12 10.67 -13.16
N GLN A 90 -23.50 11.12 -11.97
CA GLN A 90 -22.73 12.10 -11.20
C GLN A 90 -21.81 11.35 -10.23
N ALA A 91 -20.52 11.24 -10.57
CA ALA A 91 -19.51 10.66 -9.68
C ALA A 91 -19.19 11.57 -8.48
N GLY A 92 -19.53 12.87 -8.61
CA GLY A 92 -19.22 13.91 -7.63
C GLY A 92 -17.80 14.44 -7.82
N ASP A 93 -17.44 15.43 -7.00
CA ASP A 93 -16.16 16.14 -7.15
C ASP A 93 -15.01 15.49 -6.36
N ALA A 94 -15.33 14.47 -5.54
CA ALA A 94 -14.34 13.76 -4.75
C ALA A 94 -13.59 12.73 -5.60
N LEU A 95 -12.26 12.75 -5.55
CA LEU A 95 -11.37 11.83 -6.26
C LEU A 95 -11.29 10.43 -5.59
N ARG A 96 -12.45 9.84 -5.29
CA ARG A 96 -12.54 8.54 -4.60
C ARG A 96 -12.78 7.39 -5.57
N ALA A 97 -12.44 6.19 -5.11
CA ALA A 97 -12.75 4.96 -5.81
C ALA A 97 -14.25 4.68 -5.75
N HIS A 98 -14.78 4.10 -6.82
CA HIS A 98 -16.16 3.67 -6.95
C HIS A 98 -16.22 2.20 -7.39
N ASP A 99 -17.14 1.45 -6.81
CA ASP A 99 -17.45 0.09 -7.24
C ASP A 99 -18.61 0.14 -8.25
N ILE A 100 -18.30 -0.04 -9.52
CA ILE A 100 -19.29 -0.04 -10.61
C ILE A 100 -19.61 -1.46 -10.98
N SER A 101 -20.90 -1.77 -11.06
CA SER A 101 -21.35 -3.08 -11.52
C SER A 101 -22.54 -2.97 -12.46
N VAL A 102 -22.64 -3.94 -13.36
CA VAL A 102 -23.73 -4.05 -14.32
C VAL A 102 -24.25 -5.48 -14.31
N ALA A 103 -25.56 -5.65 -14.44
CA ALA A 103 -26.22 -6.94 -14.48
C ALA A 103 -27.20 -6.97 -15.66
N LEU A 104 -26.95 -7.87 -16.62
CA LEU A 104 -27.87 -8.14 -17.71
C LEU A 104 -28.98 -9.06 -17.20
N ARG A 105 -30.22 -8.64 -17.40
CA ARG A 105 -31.42 -9.34 -16.98
C ARG A 105 -32.25 -9.75 -18.17
N ARG A 106 -32.68 -11.01 -18.17
CA ARG A 106 -33.59 -11.62 -19.14
C ARG A 106 -34.80 -12.16 -18.41
N ALA A 107 -35.99 -11.65 -18.75
CA ALA A 107 -37.24 -12.03 -18.09
C ALA A 107 -37.14 -12.01 -16.55
N GLY A 108 -36.49 -10.99 -16.00
CA GLY A 108 -36.31 -10.79 -14.55
C GLY A 108 -35.18 -11.59 -13.89
N ARG A 109 -34.53 -12.52 -14.60
CA ARG A 109 -33.36 -13.26 -14.09
C ARG A 109 -32.06 -12.61 -14.56
N GLU A 110 -31.07 -12.51 -13.67
CA GLU A 110 -29.71 -12.13 -14.06
C GLU A 110 -29.08 -13.27 -14.88
N VAL A 111 -28.59 -12.94 -16.08
CA VAL A 111 -27.98 -13.90 -17.02
C VAL A 111 -26.49 -13.65 -17.24
N ALA A 112 -26.00 -12.44 -16.92
CA ALA A 112 -24.59 -12.09 -16.94
C ALA A 112 -24.35 -10.82 -16.11
N SER A 113 -23.16 -10.66 -15.53
CA SER A 113 -22.78 -9.45 -14.82
C SER A 113 -21.30 -9.16 -14.92
N ALA A 114 -20.93 -7.91 -14.66
CA ALA A 114 -19.55 -7.46 -14.56
C ALA A 114 -19.42 -6.42 -13.45
N ARG A 115 -18.25 -6.38 -12.82
CA ARG A 115 -17.89 -5.39 -11.81
C ARG A 115 -16.48 -4.88 -12.05
N VAL A 116 -16.29 -3.59 -11.79
CA VAL A 116 -14.99 -2.92 -11.79
C VAL A 116 -14.92 -2.00 -10.58
N ARG A 117 -13.75 -1.93 -9.96
CA ARG A 117 -13.43 -0.91 -8.95
C ARG A 117 -12.48 0.09 -9.58
N THR A 118 -12.87 1.37 -9.58
CA THR A 118 -12.05 2.45 -10.14
C THR A 118 -10.95 2.87 -9.17
N LEU A 119 -9.94 3.61 -9.65
CA LEU A 119 -8.92 4.18 -8.78
C LEU A 119 -9.50 5.31 -7.94
N SER A 120 -8.85 5.55 -6.81
CA SER A 120 -8.92 6.81 -6.07
C SER A 120 -7.63 7.59 -6.31
N ALA A 121 -7.69 8.91 -6.45
CA ALA A 121 -6.48 9.70 -6.27
C ALA A 121 -6.11 9.62 -4.80
N GLY A 122 -5.01 8.94 -4.49
CA GLY A 122 -4.56 8.76 -3.13
C GLY A 122 -4.15 10.10 -2.51
N PHE A 123 -5.07 10.75 -1.79
CA PHE A 123 -4.68 11.33 -0.51
C PHE A 123 -4.82 10.22 0.53
N SER A 124 -3.86 9.30 0.53
CA SER A 124 -3.49 8.68 1.79
C SER A 124 -2.82 9.78 2.58
N SER A 125 -3.50 10.37 3.58
CA SER A 125 -2.79 11.12 4.62
C SER A 125 -1.93 10.13 5.42
N LYS A 126 -0.83 9.66 4.83
CA LYS A 126 0.32 9.25 5.62
C LYS A 126 1.00 10.56 5.96
N ALA A 127 0.75 11.07 7.16
CA ALA A 127 1.65 12.02 7.75
C ALA A 127 2.99 11.30 7.90
N SER A 128 3.93 11.56 6.99
CA SER A 128 5.33 11.23 7.24
C SER A 128 5.78 12.22 8.30
N ALA A 129 5.94 11.75 9.53
CA ALA A 129 6.63 12.51 10.55
C ALA A 129 8.10 12.12 10.44
N ASP A 130 8.93 13.01 9.88
CA ASP A 130 10.37 12.88 9.96
C ASP A 130 10.80 13.25 11.37
N VAL A 131 10.85 12.25 12.25
CA VAL A 131 11.37 12.39 13.62
C VAL A 131 12.88 12.25 13.55
N VAL A 132 13.59 13.33 13.91
CA VAL A 132 15.05 13.31 14.06
C VAL A 132 15.39 13.18 15.54
N THR A 133 15.98 12.04 15.91
CA THR A 133 16.46 11.80 17.27
C THR A 133 17.87 12.32 17.45
N VAL A 134 18.10 13.15 18.47
CA VAL A 134 19.42 13.64 18.87
C VAL A 134 19.73 13.10 20.25
N ALA A 135 20.85 12.39 20.41
CA ALA A 135 21.29 11.80 21.67
C ALA A 135 22.60 12.47 22.16
N PRO A 136 22.53 13.67 22.75
CA PRO A 136 23.73 14.37 23.18
C PRO A 136 24.29 13.76 24.48
N ILE A 137 25.61 13.69 24.57
CA ILE A 137 26.33 13.40 25.81
C ILE A 137 26.84 14.72 26.38
N VAL A 138 26.47 15.04 27.63
CA VAL A 138 26.87 16.27 28.31
C VAL A 138 27.83 15.94 29.46
N THR A 139 29.04 16.48 29.38
CA THR A 139 30.09 16.31 30.40
C THR A 139 30.56 17.65 30.97
N ASP A 140 31.04 17.64 32.20
CA ASP A 140 31.76 18.77 32.78
C ASP A 140 33.20 18.89 32.23
N ARG A 141 33.93 19.91 32.67
CA ARG A 141 35.34 20.15 32.27
C ARG A 141 36.32 19.03 32.67
N HIS A 142 35.90 18.10 33.53
CA HIS A 142 36.68 16.96 33.99
C HIS A 142 36.21 15.66 33.32
N GLY A 143 35.31 15.72 32.33
CA GLY A 143 34.79 14.57 31.60
C GLY A 143 33.72 13.78 32.34
N ARG A 144 33.17 14.30 33.46
CA ARG A 144 32.12 13.62 34.22
C ARG A 144 30.75 13.95 33.65
N TYR A 145 29.86 12.96 33.54
CA TYR A 145 28.49 13.18 33.09
C TYR A 145 27.76 14.16 34.00
N VAL A 146 26.97 15.06 33.39
CA VAL A 146 26.13 16.02 34.11
C VAL A 146 24.73 15.42 34.27
N PRO A 147 24.32 14.98 35.48
CA PRO A 147 23.00 14.38 35.70
C PRO A 147 21.90 15.46 35.82
N GLY A 148 20.64 15.02 35.74
CA GLY A 148 19.47 15.86 36.06
C GLY A 148 19.15 16.93 35.02
N LEU A 149 19.71 16.83 33.81
CA LEU A 149 19.36 17.71 32.71
C LEU A 149 17.94 17.42 32.23
N THR A 150 17.21 18.49 31.95
CA THR A 150 15.84 18.46 31.45
C THR A 150 15.78 19.11 30.07
N ALA A 151 14.68 18.95 29.34
CA ALA A 151 14.46 19.61 28.05
C ALA A 151 14.74 21.14 28.08
N LYS A 152 14.52 21.80 29.23
CA LYS A 152 14.76 23.25 29.41
C LYS A 152 16.24 23.63 29.36
N ASN A 153 17.14 22.66 29.51
CA ASN A 153 18.58 22.88 29.45
C ASN A 153 19.13 22.79 28.02
N PHE A 154 18.28 22.51 27.02
CA PHE A 154 18.67 22.32 25.63
C PHE A 154 17.91 23.28 24.71
N THR A 155 18.61 23.75 23.69
CA THR A 155 18.03 24.41 22.51
C THR A 155 18.47 23.62 21.29
N VAL A 156 17.51 23.07 20.54
CA VAL A 156 17.80 22.40 19.26
C VAL A 156 17.68 23.46 18.16
N LEU A 157 18.70 23.55 17.32
CA LEU A 157 18.70 24.42 16.15
C LEU A 157 18.74 23.56 14.88
N ASP A 158 17.95 23.95 13.88
CA ASP A 158 17.98 23.41 12.52
C ASP A 158 18.26 24.59 11.58
N ASP A 159 19.38 24.53 10.87
CA ASP A 159 19.93 25.65 10.08
C ASP A 159 19.95 26.99 10.85
N GLY A 160 20.31 26.93 12.14
CA GLY A 160 20.39 28.09 13.04
C GLY A 160 19.05 28.58 13.59
N GLN A 161 17.93 27.98 13.20
CA GLN A 161 16.60 28.31 13.70
C GLN A 161 16.17 27.39 14.86
N PRO A 162 15.63 27.92 15.97
CA PRO A 162 15.14 27.10 17.07
C PRO A 162 14.04 26.13 16.65
N ARG A 163 14.20 24.86 17.03
CA ARG A 163 13.20 23.80 16.88
C ARG A 163 12.66 23.38 18.22
N LYS A 164 11.36 23.13 18.25
CA LYS A 164 10.68 22.59 19.42
C LYS A 164 11.11 21.15 19.65
N ILE A 165 11.43 20.83 20.90
CA ILE A 165 11.66 19.46 21.35
C ILE A 165 10.27 18.85 21.60
N GLU A 166 9.84 17.92 20.75
CA GLU A 166 8.53 17.26 20.88
C GLU A 166 8.54 16.17 21.97
N THR A 167 9.63 15.40 22.03
CA THR A 167 9.86 14.36 23.05
C THR A 167 11.23 14.55 23.65
N PHE A 168 11.33 14.43 24.97
CA PHE A 168 12.59 14.43 25.69
C PHE A 168 12.62 13.22 26.61
N ASP A 169 13.62 12.37 26.41
CA ASP A 169 13.89 11.24 27.28
C ASP A 169 15.30 11.40 27.84
N ALA A 170 15.39 11.54 29.17
CA ALA A 170 16.66 11.45 29.85
C ALA A 170 16.86 9.98 30.14
N ALA A 171 17.68 9.31 29.33
CA ALA A 171 17.93 7.87 29.40
C ALA A 171 18.27 7.43 30.84
N ASP A 172 17.23 6.98 31.55
CA ASP A 172 17.31 6.21 32.79
C ASP A 172 16.59 4.87 32.63
N SER A 173 16.24 4.54 31.37
CA SER A 173 15.81 3.20 30.98
C SER A 173 16.97 2.22 31.21
N PRO A 174 16.68 1.00 31.69
CA PRO A 174 17.62 -0.10 31.69
C PRO A 174 18.35 -0.23 30.35
N LEU A 175 19.66 -0.37 30.41
CA LEU A 175 20.51 -0.63 29.25
C LEU A 175 20.80 -2.13 29.14
N SER A 176 20.67 -2.69 27.93
CA SER A 176 21.21 -4.01 27.62
C SER A 176 22.49 -3.84 26.80
N VAL A 177 23.64 -4.22 27.37
CA VAL A 177 24.97 -4.04 26.78
C VAL A 177 25.60 -5.38 26.46
N VAL A 178 26.13 -5.54 25.25
CA VAL A 178 26.95 -6.71 24.90
C VAL A 178 28.41 -6.30 24.87
N LEU A 179 29.21 -6.87 25.78
CA LEU A 179 30.66 -6.72 25.75
C LEU A 179 31.25 -7.71 24.75
N VAL A 180 32.09 -7.22 23.83
CA VAL A 180 32.73 -8.07 22.81
C VAL A 180 34.24 -8.02 23.00
N LEU A 181 34.84 -9.14 23.42
CA LEU A 181 36.25 -9.26 23.78
C LEU A 181 37.02 -10.08 22.74
N ASP A 182 38.08 -9.49 22.18
CA ASP A 182 39.04 -10.21 21.34
C ASP A 182 39.94 -11.09 22.21
N VAL A 183 40.00 -12.39 21.88
CA VAL A 183 40.84 -13.39 22.55
C VAL A 183 41.83 -14.05 21.57
N SER A 184 42.07 -13.42 20.42
CA SER A 184 43.03 -13.91 19.42
C SER A 184 44.47 -13.87 19.92
N GLY A 185 45.38 -14.54 19.20
CA GLY A 185 46.79 -14.66 19.62
C GLY A 185 47.51 -13.32 19.79
N SER A 186 47.09 -12.25 19.09
CA SER A 186 47.65 -10.91 19.25
C SER A 186 47.28 -10.25 20.58
N MET A 187 46.23 -10.73 21.25
CA MET A 187 45.77 -10.24 22.54
C MET A 187 46.51 -10.85 23.73
N LEU A 188 47.40 -11.83 23.53
CA LEU A 188 48.11 -12.53 24.60
C LEU A 188 48.76 -11.60 25.64
N LEU A 189 49.33 -10.46 25.22
CA LEU A 189 49.98 -9.51 26.12
C LEU A 189 49.03 -8.47 26.74
N LYS A 190 47.79 -8.37 26.26
CA LYS A 190 46.79 -7.36 26.65
C LYS A 190 45.55 -7.96 27.29
N ILE A 191 45.44 -9.29 27.32
CA ILE A 191 44.22 -9.98 27.74
C ILE A 191 43.90 -9.75 29.22
N ASP A 192 44.93 -9.61 30.07
CA ASP A 192 44.72 -9.32 31.49
C ASP A 192 44.23 -7.89 31.71
N GLU A 193 44.71 -6.92 30.93
CA GLU A 193 44.22 -5.53 30.95
C GLU A 193 42.77 -5.46 30.45
N ALA A 194 42.49 -6.13 29.33
CA ALA A 194 41.13 -6.22 28.79
C ALA A 194 40.16 -6.89 29.79
N ARG A 195 40.61 -7.92 30.50
CA ARG A 195 39.84 -8.58 31.57
C ARG A 195 39.57 -7.63 32.74
N GLN A 196 40.57 -6.88 33.18
CA GLN A 196 40.40 -5.91 34.27
C GLN A 196 39.41 -4.80 33.88
N ALA A 197 39.50 -4.29 32.65
CA ALA A 197 38.54 -3.31 32.12
C ALA A 197 37.12 -3.88 32.02
N ALA A 198 36.98 -5.14 31.59
CA ALA A 198 35.69 -5.83 31.55
C ALA A 198 35.07 -5.96 32.95
N HIS A 199 35.85 -6.35 33.97
CA HIS A 199 35.38 -6.41 35.35
C HIS A 199 34.97 -5.03 35.87
N ALA A 200 35.82 -4.02 35.70
CA ALA A 200 35.51 -2.65 36.13
C ALA A 200 34.25 -2.10 35.44
N PHE A 201 34.02 -2.48 34.18
CA PHE A 201 32.79 -2.14 33.47
C PHE A 201 31.57 -2.79 34.13
N VAL A 202 31.58 -4.12 34.32
CA VAL A 202 30.47 -4.86 34.94
C VAL A 202 30.17 -4.35 36.35
N ASP A 203 31.19 -4.00 37.13
CA ASP A 203 31.03 -3.44 38.48
C ASP A 203 30.38 -2.04 38.48
N ALA A 204 30.50 -1.30 37.37
CA ALA A 204 29.93 0.04 37.22
C ALA A 204 28.50 0.05 36.63
N VAL A 205 28.02 -1.09 36.15
CA VAL A 205 26.69 -1.25 35.54
C VAL A 205 25.60 -1.15 36.62
N LYS A 206 24.49 -0.47 36.33
CA LYS A 206 23.41 -0.30 37.32
C LYS A 206 22.69 -1.63 37.58
N PRO A 207 22.09 -1.84 38.76
CA PRO A 207 21.37 -3.08 39.07
C PRO A 207 20.22 -3.43 38.12
N GLN A 208 19.66 -2.45 37.40
CA GLN A 208 18.60 -2.65 36.41
C GLN A 208 19.10 -2.94 35.00
N ASP A 209 20.38 -2.68 34.71
CA ASP A 209 20.98 -2.92 33.40
C ASP A 209 21.34 -4.41 33.24
N GLU A 210 21.52 -4.84 32.00
CA GLU A 210 21.84 -6.20 31.62
C GLU A 210 23.13 -6.24 30.81
N VAL A 211 23.97 -7.24 31.06
CA VAL A 211 25.24 -7.41 30.34
C VAL A 211 25.31 -8.81 29.75
N GLY A 212 25.56 -8.89 28.45
CA GLY A 212 26.00 -10.10 27.75
C GLY A 212 27.49 -10.02 27.44
N LEU A 213 28.12 -11.17 27.26
CA LEU A 213 29.55 -11.25 26.89
C LEU A 213 29.72 -12.14 25.66
N ILE A 214 30.46 -11.66 24.67
CA ILE A 214 30.91 -12.45 23.54
C ILE A 214 32.44 -12.37 23.48
N THR A 215 33.09 -13.51 23.32
CA THR A 215 34.52 -13.59 23.03
C THR A 215 34.73 -14.09 21.60
N PHE A 216 35.70 -13.50 20.90
CA PHE A 216 35.97 -13.86 19.51
C PHE A 216 37.46 -13.93 19.20
N ALA A 217 37.82 -14.76 18.23
CA ALA A 217 39.10 -14.74 17.53
C ALA A 217 38.82 -14.82 16.02
N THR A 218 39.25 -15.88 15.34
CA THR A 218 38.85 -16.14 13.94
C THR A 218 37.36 -16.48 13.82
N THR A 219 36.78 -17.08 14.86
CA THR A 219 35.36 -17.35 15.02
C THR A 219 34.90 -16.93 16.40
N ILE A 220 33.60 -16.99 16.68
CA ILE A 220 33.09 -16.84 18.05
C ILE A 220 33.69 -17.96 18.89
N SER A 221 34.35 -17.58 19.98
CA SER A 221 35.04 -18.50 20.90
C SER A 221 34.16 -18.85 22.10
N GLY A 222 33.22 -17.97 22.47
CA GLY A 222 32.26 -18.21 23.54
C GLY A 222 31.30 -17.04 23.72
N SER A 223 30.11 -17.32 24.27
CA SER A 223 29.10 -16.32 24.61
C SER A 223 28.46 -16.63 25.96
N ILE A 224 28.08 -15.57 26.67
CA ILE A 224 27.22 -15.58 27.84
C ILE A 224 26.05 -14.66 27.51
N ASP A 225 24.83 -15.18 27.66
CA ASP A 225 23.61 -14.41 27.45
C ASP A 225 23.44 -13.32 28.51
N PHE A 226 22.43 -12.47 28.33
CA PHE A 226 22.18 -11.38 29.26
C PHE A 226 21.93 -11.91 30.68
N THR A 227 22.37 -11.13 31.67
CA THR A 227 22.20 -11.44 33.09
C THR A 227 20.74 -11.51 33.57
N ARG A 228 19.77 -11.15 32.72
CA ARG A 228 18.32 -11.34 32.92
C ARG A 228 17.66 -11.73 31.58
N GLU A 229 16.71 -12.66 31.64
CA GLU A 229 15.78 -13.02 30.55
C GLU A 229 14.37 -12.52 30.85
#